data_AF-A0A968IBF4-F1
#
_entry.id   AF-A0A968IBF4-F1
#
_cell.length_a   1.000
_cell.length_b   1.000
_cell.length_c   1.000
_cell.angle_alpha   90.00
_cell.angle_beta   90.00
_cell.angle_gamma   90.00
#
_symmetry.space_group_name_H-M   'P 1'
#
loop_
_entity.id
_entity.type
_entity.pdbx_description
1 polymer ?
#
loop_
_entity_poly.entity_id
_entity_poly.type
_entity_poly.pdbx_seq_one_letter_code
_entity_poly.pdbx_strand_id
1 'polypeptide(L)'
;MQVTLNTAKRILERLLPVHATPPVYLEGAPGVGKSAIVHAVAATLDLPVLDVRAAYLTPPDLIGLPALERDSGRTTYYLPEFLPEPLTKGILVLEELPSAAPAIQVALYQLLLDRRVGWRYELPPGWRVVATGNRLEDGYTHPLSNAMATRLLRLEIRADLEEFTAYAVQHARSPDGHRFRHPQPEPFCINPSRPHRTTRTHAPGRWRAPCCGLSVTTWTAPTSSLPFPASSVTVPHEPSPPT
;
A
#
# COMPACT_ATOMS: atom_id res chain seq x y z
N MET A 1 -11.55 -15.43 3.63
CA MET A 1 -11.99 -15.42 5.04
C MET A 1 -11.89 -14.00 5.56
N GLN A 2 -12.90 -13.50 6.27
CA GLN A 2 -12.87 -12.15 6.83
C GLN A 2 -12.19 -12.11 8.19
N VAL A 3 -11.29 -11.15 8.38
CA VAL A 3 -10.44 -11.03 9.57
C VAL A 3 -10.23 -9.56 9.93
N THR A 4 -9.96 -9.29 11.21
CA THR A 4 -9.48 -7.98 11.66
C THR A 4 -8.00 -7.78 11.33
N LEU A 5 -7.48 -6.56 11.48
CA LEU A 5 -6.06 -6.29 11.26
C LEU A 5 -5.19 -7.11 12.22
N ASN A 6 -5.46 -7.08 13.52
CA ASN A 6 -4.63 -7.84 14.47
C ASN A 6 -4.67 -9.35 14.21
N THR A 7 -5.82 -9.86 13.76
CA THR A 7 -5.94 -11.27 13.36
C THR A 7 -5.08 -11.57 12.15
N ALA A 8 -5.13 -10.73 11.11
CA ALA A 8 -4.28 -10.86 9.94
C ALA A 8 -2.78 -10.80 10.30
N LYS A 9 -2.39 -9.91 11.23
CA LYS A 9 -1.01 -9.76 11.70
C LYS A 9 -0.50 -11.08 12.28
N ARG A 10 -1.27 -11.68 13.19
CA ARG A 10 -0.94 -12.96 13.83
C ARG A 10 -0.85 -14.11 12.83
N ILE A 11 -1.72 -14.12 11.81
CA ILE A 11 -1.67 -15.13 10.74
C ILE A 11 -0.37 -14.97 9.95
N LEU A 12 -0.03 -13.73 9.54
CA LEU A 12 1.20 -13.45 8.78
C LEU A 12 2.46 -13.81 9.59
N GLU A 13 2.53 -13.44 10.87
CA GLU A 13 3.66 -13.78 11.76
C GLU A 13 3.91 -15.30 11.84
N ARG A 14 2.86 -16.12 11.71
CA ARG A 14 2.97 -17.58 11.74
C ARG A 14 3.30 -18.18 10.38
N LEU A 15 2.77 -17.61 9.30
CA LEU A 15 2.91 -18.17 7.96
C LEU A 15 4.24 -17.78 7.29
N LEU A 16 4.63 -16.51 7.40
CA LEU A 16 5.80 -15.99 6.66
C LEU A 16 7.11 -16.70 7.01
N PRO A 17 7.37 -17.15 8.25
CA PRO A 17 8.57 -17.95 8.54
C PRO A 17 8.60 -19.33 7.85
N VAL A 18 7.46 -19.90 7.46
CA VAL A 18 7.36 -21.29 6.97
C VAL A 18 7.56 -21.36 5.44
N HIS A 19 8.42 -22.27 4.97
CA HIS A 19 8.87 -22.33 3.56
C HIS A 19 7.86 -22.90 2.54
N ALA A 20 6.70 -23.38 2.98
CA ALA A 20 5.72 -24.08 2.12
C ALA A 20 4.30 -23.52 2.23
N THR A 21 4.14 -22.26 2.63
CA THR A 21 2.81 -21.65 2.73
C THR A 21 2.34 -21.12 1.38
N PRO A 22 1.03 -21.25 1.06
CA PRO A 22 0.48 -20.56 -0.10
C PRO A 22 0.70 -19.05 0.01
N PRO A 23 0.83 -18.33 -1.11
CA PRO A 23 0.95 -16.88 -1.08
C PRO A 23 -0.28 -16.26 -0.42
N VAL A 24 -0.06 -15.21 0.35
CA VAL A 24 -1.13 -14.52 1.08
C VAL A 24 -1.63 -13.36 0.24
N TYR A 25 -2.95 -13.24 0.12
CA TYR A 25 -3.60 -12.09 -0.52
C TYR A 25 -4.42 -11.33 0.53
N LEU A 26 -3.98 -10.11 0.84
CA LEU A 26 -4.69 -9.19 1.73
C LEU A 26 -5.61 -8.30 0.91
N GLU A 27 -6.91 -8.45 1.13
CA GLU A 27 -7.93 -7.68 0.42
C GLU A 27 -8.73 -6.85 1.40
N GLY A 28 -9.20 -5.67 1.01
CA GLY A 28 -10.09 -4.86 1.86
C GLY A 28 -10.19 -3.44 1.33
N ALA A 29 -10.97 -2.60 2.02
CA ALA A 29 -11.15 -1.21 1.66
C ALA A 29 -9.81 -0.43 1.56
N PRO A 30 -9.73 0.62 0.73
CA PRO A 30 -8.59 1.51 0.72
C PRO A 30 -8.39 2.15 2.10
N GLY A 31 -7.14 2.33 2.50
CA GLY A 31 -6.80 2.96 3.79
C GLY A 31 -6.97 2.09 5.04
N VAL A 32 -7.39 0.82 4.91
CA VAL A 32 -7.56 -0.08 6.08
C VAL A 32 -6.23 -0.55 6.69
N GLY A 33 -5.07 -0.21 6.12
CA GLY A 33 -3.75 -0.54 6.69
C GLY A 33 -3.13 -1.87 6.23
N LYS A 34 -3.52 -2.39 5.07
CA LYS A 34 -3.00 -3.64 4.46
C LYS A 34 -1.47 -3.63 4.29
N SER A 35 -0.90 -2.55 3.77
CA SER A 35 0.54 -2.43 3.58
C SER A 35 1.25 -2.28 4.93
N ALA A 36 0.71 -1.41 5.80
CA ALA A 36 1.25 -1.15 7.12
C ALA A 36 1.40 -2.42 7.97
N ILE A 37 0.45 -3.34 7.88
CA ILE A 37 0.52 -4.61 8.60
C ILE A 37 1.64 -5.52 8.07
N VAL A 38 1.87 -5.56 6.76
CA VAL A 38 2.95 -6.36 6.18
C VAL A 38 4.31 -5.83 6.63
N HIS A 39 4.51 -4.51 6.58
CA HIS A 39 5.73 -3.89 7.10
C HIS A 39 5.92 -4.11 8.61
N ALA A 40 4.84 -4.04 9.40
CA ALA A 40 4.92 -4.29 10.84
C ALA A 40 5.33 -5.74 11.15
N VAL A 41 4.81 -6.71 10.39
CA VAL A 41 5.19 -8.13 10.52
C VAL A 41 6.64 -8.32 10.08
N ALA A 42 7.04 -7.73 8.96
CA ALA A 42 8.41 -7.81 8.46
C ALA A 42 9.43 -7.27 9.48
N ALA A 43 9.14 -6.13 10.10
CA ALA A 43 9.96 -5.56 11.17
C ALA A 43 10.03 -6.47 12.40
N THR A 44 8.92 -7.15 12.74
CA THR A 44 8.88 -8.13 13.84
C THR A 44 9.74 -9.36 13.55
N LEU A 45 9.81 -9.77 12.28
CA LEU A 45 10.56 -10.94 11.81
C LEU A 45 12.00 -10.62 11.40
N ASP A 46 12.42 -9.34 11.48
CA ASP A 46 13.72 -8.86 10.98
C ASP A 46 13.97 -9.27 9.51
N LEU A 47 12.97 -9.04 8.65
CA LEU A 47 13.02 -9.33 7.22
C LEU A 47 12.93 -8.04 6.41
N PRO A 48 13.78 -7.86 5.37
CA PRO A 48 13.64 -6.74 4.46
C PRO A 48 12.33 -6.88 3.66
N VAL A 49 11.74 -5.74 3.32
CA VAL A 49 10.54 -5.66 2.48
C VAL A 49 10.91 -5.04 1.15
N LEU A 50 10.55 -5.72 0.08
CA LEU A 50 10.59 -5.21 -1.28
C LEU A 50 9.15 -4.95 -1.71
N ASP A 51 8.76 -3.68 -1.76
CA ASP A 51 7.41 -3.26 -2.14
C ASP A 51 7.39 -2.88 -3.63
N VAL A 52 6.56 -3.58 -4.40
CA VAL A 52 6.37 -3.36 -5.83
C VAL A 52 4.89 -3.13 -6.11
N ARG A 53 4.58 -1.95 -6.64
CA ARG A 53 3.23 -1.64 -7.12
C ARG A 53 2.98 -2.28 -8.47
N ALA A 54 2.07 -3.25 -8.50
CA ALA A 54 1.78 -4.03 -9.70
C ALA A 54 1.27 -3.16 -10.87
N ALA A 55 0.53 -2.09 -10.56
CA ALA A 55 -0.01 -1.17 -11.56
C ALA A 55 1.05 -0.35 -12.32
N TYR A 56 2.28 -0.26 -11.80
CA TYR A 56 3.36 0.50 -12.42
C TYR A 56 4.26 -0.36 -13.32
N LEU A 57 4.05 -1.67 -13.32
CA LEU A 57 4.88 -2.60 -14.07
C LEU A 57 4.40 -2.75 -15.52
N THR A 58 5.36 -2.88 -16.41
CA THR A 58 5.21 -3.37 -17.78
C THR A 58 5.83 -4.76 -17.91
N PRO A 59 5.53 -5.54 -18.99
CA PRO A 59 6.08 -6.89 -19.11
C PRO A 59 7.63 -6.95 -19.10
N PRO A 60 8.37 -6.03 -19.75
CA PRO A 60 9.83 -5.96 -19.63
C PRO A 60 10.33 -5.70 -18.20
N ASP A 61 9.58 -4.98 -17.37
CA ASP A 61 9.95 -4.76 -15.97
C ASP A 61 9.91 -6.06 -15.16
N LEU A 62 9.20 -7.09 -15.62
CA LEU A 62 9.20 -8.41 -14.99
C LEU A 62 10.19 -9.34 -15.68
N ILE A 63 10.01 -9.57 -16.97
CA ILE A 63 10.76 -10.59 -17.73
C ILE A 63 12.21 -10.19 -17.92
N GLY A 64 12.49 -8.88 -18.01
CA GLY A 64 13.79 -8.33 -18.34
C GLY A 64 13.91 -7.83 -19.77
N LEU A 65 15.06 -7.26 -20.10
CA LEU A 65 15.36 -6.73 -21.42
C LEU A 65 16.08 -7.76 -22.29
N PRO A 66 15.67 -7.95 -23.55
CA PRO A 66 16.31 -8.92 -24.45
C PRO A 66 17.74 -8.50 -24.80
N ALA A 67 18.63 -9.48 -24.85
CA ALA A 67 20.05 -9.32 -25.14
C ALA A 67 20.55 -10.47 -26.01
N LEU A 68 21.36 -10.16 -27.03
CA LEU A 68 21.94 -11.19 -27.89
C LEU A 68 23.16 -11.82 -27.22
N GLU A 69 23.10 -13.11 -26.93
CA GLU A 69 24.27 -13.90 -26.52
C GLU A 69 25.12 -14.19 -27.76
N ARG A 70 26.26 -13.49 -27.87
CA ARG A 70 27.07 -13.46 -29.10
C ARG A 70 27.61 -14.82 -29.51
N ASP A 71 27.91 -15.68 -28.54
CA ASP A 71 28.52 -16.99 -28.80
C ASP A 71 27.51 -18.03 -29.30
N SER A 72 26.26 -17.97 -28.81
CA SER A 72 25.22 -18.94 -29.16
C SER A 72 24.27 -18.44 -30.25
N GLY A 73 24.26 -17.12 -30.52
CA GLY A 73 23.28 -16.47 -31.39
C GLY A 73 21.86 -16.46 -30.82
N ARG A 74 21.67 -16.79 -29.52
CA ARG A 74 20.35 -16.86 -28.88
C ARG A 74 20.01 -15.56 -28.16
N THR A 75 18.71 -15.27 -28.09
CA THR A 75 18.20 -14.21 -27.23
C THR A 75 18.20 -14.66 -25.77
N THR A 76 18.94 -13.92 -24.95
CA THR A 76 18.94 -13.97 -23.48
C THR A 76 18.24 -12.74 -22.92
N TYR A 77 18.04 -12.67 -21.60
CA TYR A 77 17.32 -11.57 -20.95
C TYR A 77 18.13 -11.09 -19.75
N TYR A 78 18.34 -9.78 -19.66
CA TYR A 78 18.89 -9.15 -18.46
C TYR A 78 17.79 -9.04 -17.42
N LEU A 79 18.04 -9.58 -16.23
CA LEU A 79 17.09 -9.54 -15.14
C LEU A 79 16.92 -8.11 -14.60
N PRO A 80 15.69 -7.69 -14.26
CA PRO A 80 15.45 -6.45 -13.53
C PRO A 80 16.19 -6.44 -12.18
N GLU A 81 16.76 -5.29 -11.82
CA GLU A 81 17.57 -5.13 -10.61
C GLU A 81 16.82 -5.37 -9.30
N PHE A 82 15.49 -5.13 -9.29
CA PHE A 82 14.70 -5.28 -8.07
C PHE A 82 14.44 -6.75 -7.72
N LEU A 83 14.64 -7.68 -8.66
CA LEU A 83 14.40 -9.08 -8.39
C LEU A 83 15.44 -9.60 -7.38
N PRO A 84 15.00 -10.29 -6.32
CA PRO A 84 15.91 -10.77 -5.29
C PRO A 84 17.05 -11.67 -5.77
N GLU A 85 18.25 -11.42 -5.23
CA GLU A 85 19.43 -12.23 -5.52
C GLU A 85 19.42 -13.60 -4.82
N PRO A 86 20.11 -14.61 -5.37
CA PRO A 86 20.31 -15.90 -4.70
C PRO A 86 20.85 -15.75 -3.27
N LEU A 87 20.49 -16.69 -2.38
CA LEU A 87 20.91 -16.72 -0.96
C LEU A 87 20.40 -15.56 -0.09
N THR A 88 19.51 -14.71 -0.60
CA THR A 88 18.83 -13.66 0.19
C THR A 88 17.47 -14.12 0.74
N LYS A 89 16.93 -13.37 1.71
CA LYS A 89 15.61 -13.59 2.31
C LYS A 89 14.87 -12.27 2.48
N GLY A 90 13.54 -12.31 2.46
CA GLY A 90 12.72 -11.11 2.56
C GLY A 90 11.24 -11.34 2.28
N ILE A 91 10.48 -10.25 2.25
CA ILE A 91 9.08 -10.26 1.86
C ILE A 91 8.94 -9.39 0.62
N LEU A 92 8.52 -10.00 -0.49
CA LEU A 92 8.11 -9.31 -1.71
C LEU A 92 6.61 -8.99 -1.59
N VAL A 93 6.29 -7.70 -1.62
CA VAL A 93 4.92 -7.20 -1.58
C VAL A 93 4.50 -6.79 -2.98
N LEU A 94 3.41 -7.37 -3.48
CA LEU A 94 2.77 -6.96 -4.72
C LEU A 94 1.57 -6.08 -4.36
N GLU A 95 1.81 -4.78 -4.29
CA GLU A 95 0.79 -3.79 -3.94
C GLU A 95 -0.19 -3.56 -5.08
N GLU A 96 -1.47 -3.45 -4.72
CA GLU A 96 -2.58 -3.19 -5.65
C GLU A 96 -2.62 -4.16 -6.85
N LEU A 97 -2.39 -5.46 -6.59
CA LEU A 97 -2.36 -6.50 -7.63
C LEU A 97 -3.57 -6.46 -8.59
N PRO A 98 -4.82 -6.28 -8.13
CA PRO A 98 -5.97 -6.19 -9.03
C PRO A 98 -5.97 -4.97 -9.96
N SER A 99 -5.27 -3.90 -9.62
CA SER A 99 -5.22 -2.68 -10.43
C SER A 99 -4.23 -2.78 -11.61
N ALA A 100 -3.37 -3.81 -11.62
CA ALA A 100 -2.50 -4.07 -12.76
C ALA A 100 -3.28 -4.58 -13.98
N ALA A 101 -2.83 -4.22 -15.17
CA ALA A 101 -3.41 -4.70 -16.42
C ALA A 101 -3.40 -6.24 -16.48
N PRO A 102 -4.39 -6.90 -17.12
CA PRO A 102 -4.51 -8.36 -17.12
C PRO A 102 -3.24 -9.11 -17.57
N ALA A 103 -2.50 -8.58 -18.55
CA ALA A 103 -1.25 -9.18 -19.01
C ALA A 103 -0.15 -9.17 -17.93
N ILE A 104 -0.08 -8.09 -17.14
CA ILE A 104 0.86 -7.95 -16.02
C ILE A 104 0.47 -8.89 -14.89
N GLN A 105 -0.83 -9.01 -14.61
CA GLN A 105 -1.32 -9.97 -13.64
C GLN A 105 -0.85 -11.37 -14.00
N VAL A 106 -1.05 -11.83 -15.24
CA VAL A 106 -0.58 -13.16 -15.69
C VAL A 106 0.92 -13.37 -15.46
N ALA A 107 1.76 -12.36 -15.73
CA ALA A 107 3.19 -12.44 -15.46
C ALA A 107 3.52 -12.52 -13.97
N LEU A 108 2.86 -11.71 -13.14
CA LEU A 108 2.99 -11.74 -11.68
C LEU A 108 2.46 -13.05 -11.07
N TYR A 109 1.50 -13.71 -11.72
CA TYR A 109 0.96 -15.00 -11.26
C TYR A 109 2.05 -16.07 -11.26
N GLN A 110 2.91 -16.09 -12.28
CA GLN A 110 4.05 -17.00 -12.35
C GLN A 110 5.02 -16.75 -11.18
N LEU A 111 5.28 -15.49 -10.84
CA LEU A 111 6.14 -15.13 -9.72
C LEU A 111 5.51 -15.50 -8.38
N LEU A 112 4.21 -15.27 -8.26
CA LEU A 112 3.47 -15.45 -7.02
C LEU A 112 3.26 -16.94 -6.71
N LEU A 113 2.89 -17.76 -7.71
CA LEU A 113 2.56 -19.17 -7.54
C LEU A 113 3.74 -20.10 -7.83
N ASP A 114 4.38 -19.92 -8.98
CA ASP A 114 5.45 -20.81 -9.45
C ASP A 114 6.83 -20.32 -8.98
N ARG A 115 6.87 -19.19 -8.27
CA ARG A 115 8.11 -18.55 -7.80
C ARG A 115 9.07 -18.26 -8.94
N ARG A 116 8.57 -17.96 -10.14
CA ARG A 116 9.39 -17.82 -11.35
C ARG A 116 9.06 -16.56 -12.14
N VAL A 117 10.06 -16.05 -12.85
CA VAL A 117 9.86 -15.00 -13.84
C VAL A 117 10.49 -15.42 -15.15
N GLY A 118 9.68 -15.47 -16.22
CA GLY A 118 10.11 -15.99 -17.50
C GLY A 118 10.55 -17.45 -17.38
N TRP A 119 11.73 -17.77 -17.89
CA TRP A 119 12.26 -19.14 -17.95
C TRP A 119 13.56 -19.39 -17.17
N ARG A 120 14.24 -18.33 -16.69
CA ARG A 120 15.54 -18.46 -15.98
C ARG A 120 15.49 -18.10 -14.51
N TYR A 121 14.61 -17.20 -14.11
CA TYR A 121 14.59 -16.70 -12.75
C TYR A 121 13.71 -17.57 -11.85
N GLU A 122 14.23 -17.92 -10.68
CA GLU A 122 13.48 -18.53 -9.59
C GLU A 122 13.68 -17.71 -8.31
N LEU A 123 12.59 -17.32 -7.67
CA LEU A 123 12.57 -16.50 -6.47
C LEU A 123 13.22 -17.29 -5.32
N PRO A 124 14.31 -16.79 -4.70
CA PRO A 124 15.08 -17.54 -3.72
C PRO A 124 14.20 -18.02 -2.56
N PRO A 125 14.45 -19.22 -1.99
CA PRO A 125 13.54 -19.85 -1.02
C PRO A 125 13.35 -19.03 0.26
N GLY A 126 14.28 -18.14 0.59
CA GLY A 126 14.18 -17.18 1.70
C GLY A 126 13.11 -16.10 1.51
N TRP A 127 12.53 -15.96 0.32
CA TRP A 127 11.53 -14.94 0.03
C TRP A 127 10.10 -15.43 0.15
N ARG A 128 9.23 -14.59 0.72
CA ARG A 128 7.78 -14.78 0.73
C ARG A 128 7.11 -13.73 -0.12
N VAL A 129 6.00 -14.10 -0.74
CA VAL A 129 5.21 -13.18 -1.55
C VAL A 129 3.89 -12.89 -0.85
N VAL A 130 3.60 -11.61 -0.66
CA VAL A 130 2.31 -11.13 -0.14
C VAL A 130 1.74 -10.18 -1.18
N ALA A 131 0.52 -10.45 -1.65
CA ALA A 131 -0.20 -9.53 -2.52
C ALA A 131 -1.20 -8.72 -1.70
N THR A 132 -1.40 -7.46 -2.07
CA THR A 132 -2.47 -6.63 -1.52
C THR A 132 -3.42 -6.19 -2.62
N GLY A 133 -4.66 -5.87 -2.26
CA GLY A 133 -5.62 -5.35 -3.21
C GLY A 133 -6.85 -4.74 -2.54
N ASN A 134 -7.58 -3.98 -3.33
CA ASN A 134 -8.90 -3.50 -2.95
C ASN A 134 -9.95 -4.52 -3.38
N ARG A 135 -11.11 -4.51 -2.71
CA ARG A 135 -12.26 -5.29 -3.16
C ARG A 135 -12.74 -4.73 -4.50
N LEU A 136 -13.39 -5.56 -5.30
CA LEU A 136 -13.85 -5.18 -6.64
C LEU A 136 -14.81 -3.98 -6.61
N GLU A 137 -15.62 -3.90 -5.55
CA GLU A 137 -16.57 -2.82 -5.30
C GLU A 137 -15.95 -1.50 -4.83
N ASP A 138 -14.69 -1.50 -4.38
CA ASP A 138 -14.08 -0.34 -3.73
C ASP A 138 -13.17 0.50 -4.65
N GLY A 139 -13.01 0.13 -5.92
CA GLY A 139 -12.15 0.89 -6.82
C GLY A 139 -11.99 0.32 -8.22
N TYR A 140 -11.17 1.01 -9.01
CA TYR A 140 -10.81 0.57 -10.36
C TYR A 140 -9.85 -0.62 -10.28
N THR A 141 -10.41 -1.82 -10.39
CA THR A 141 -9.70 -3.08 -10.25
C THR A 141 -10.18 -4.06 -11.32
N HIS A 142 -9.26 -4.88 -11.81
CA HIS A 142 -9.58 -6.04 -12.63
C HIS A 142 -9.77 -7.26 -11.72
N PRO A 143 -10.76 -8.12 -11.99
CA PRO A 143 -10.95 -9.33 -11.20
C PRO A 143 -9.74 -10.25 -11.34
N LEU A 144 -9.29 -10.84 -10.23
CA LEU A 144 -8.29 -11.91 -10.28
C LEU A 144 -8.88 -13.11 -11.01
N SER A 145 -8.07 -13.78 -11.84
CA SER A 145 -8.51 -15.00 -12.51
C SER A 145 -8.92 -16.09 -11.49
N ASN A 146 -9.85 -16.96 -11.86
CA ASN A 146 -10.25 -18.09 -10.98
C ASN A 146 -9.05 -18.99 -10.59
N ALA A 147 -8.12 -19.17 -11.52
CA ALA A 147 -6.89 -19.92 -11.30
C ALA A 147 -6.03 -19.32 -10.19
N MET A 148 -6.03 -18.00 -10.05
CA MET A 148 -5.37 -17.30 -8.95
C MET A 148 -6.14 -17.41 -7.66
N ALA A 149 -7.40 -16.98 -7.68
CA ALA A 149 -8.20 -16.82 -6.47
C ALA A 149 -8.26 -18.10 -5.63
N THR A 150 -8.19 -19.27 -6.28
CA THR A 150 -8.20 -20.59 -5.64
C THR A 150 -6.87 -21.03 -5.03
N ARG A 151 -5.75 -20.43 -5.42
CA ARG A 151 -4.40 -20.80 -4.99
C ARG A 151 -3.80 -19.85 -3.94
N LEU A 152 -4.53 -18.79 -3.58
CA LEU A 152 -4.10 -17.82 -2.56
C LEU A 152 -4.81 -18.06 -1.25
N LEU A 153 -4.09 -17.82 -0.16
CA LEU A 153 -4.75 -17.61 1.12
C LEU A 153 -5.32 -16.19 1.14
N ARG A 154 -6.61 -16.06 0.81
CA ARG A 154 -7.33 -14.78 0.82
C ARG A 154 -7.80 -14.39 2.21
N LEU A 155 -7.23 -13.31 2.75
CA LEU A 155 -7.62 -12.65 3.98
C LEU A 155 -8.31 -11.32 3.64
N GLU A 156 -9.60 -11.25 3.88
CA GLU A 156 -10.38 -10.02 3.70
C GLU A 156 -10.35 -9.23 5.00
N ILE A 157 -9.63 -8.12 5.00
CA ILE A 157 -9.43 -7.22 6.11
C ILE A 157 -10.67 -6.37 6.30
N ARG A 158 -11.26 -6.47 7.48
CA ARG A 158 -12.33 -5.59 7.94
C ARG A 158 -11.77 -4.54 8.89
N ALA A 159 -12.28 -3.33 8.74
CA ALA A 159 -12.07 -2.29 9.74
C ALA A 159 -12.78 -2.67 11.03
N ASP A 160 -12.05 -2.59 12.13
CA ASP A 160 -12.56 -2.79 13.48
C ASP A 160 -12.34 -1.51 14.29
N LEU A 161 -13.40 -1.00 14.90
CA LEU A 161 -13.37 0.29 15.60
C LEU A 161 -12.51 0.22 16.86
N GLU A 162 -12.51 -0.91 17.57
CA GLU A 162 -11.73 -1.08 18.80
C GLU A 162 -10.25 -1.14 18.46
N GLU A 163 -9.87 -1.93 17.43
CA GLU A 163 -8.48 -2.00 16.97
C GLU A 163 -7.98 -0.66 16.43
N PHE A 164 -8.81 0.06 15.66
CA PHE A 164 -8.49 1.39 15.19
C PHE A 164 -8.29 2.37 16.34
N THR A 165 -9.19 2.36 17.33
CA THR A 165 -9.11 3.25 18.49
C THR A 165 -7.85 2.95 19.31
N ALA A 166 -7.55 1.67 19.54
CA ALA A 166 -6.33 1.26 20.24
C ALA A 166 -5.07 1.71 19.50
N TYR A 167 -5.02 1.54 18.18
CA TYR A 167 -3.92 2.02 17.33
C TYR A 167 -3.79 3.54 17.42
N ALA A 168 -4.90 4.28 17.28
CA ALA A 168 -4.94 5.73 17.34
C ALA A 168 -4.46 6.24 18.71
N VAL A 169 -4.88 5.66 19.83
CA VAL A 169 -4.41 6.07 21.16
C VAL A 169 -2.90 5.83 21.35
N GLN A 170 -2.36 4.79 20.73
CA GLN A 170 -0.91 4.48 20.80
C GLN A 170 -0.07 5.42 19.92
N HIS A 171 -0.60 5.88 18.79
CA HIS A 171 0.14 6.65 17.78
C HIS A 171 -0.25 8.13 17.72
N ALA A 172 -1.34 8.53 18.37
CA ALA A 172 -1.74 9.92 18.49
C ALA A 172 -0.76 10.67 19.38
N ARG A 173 0.20 11.32 18.72
CA ARG A 173 0.95 12.43 19.29
C ARG A 173 0.08 13.67 19.18
N SER A 174 -0.28 14.30 20.29
CA SER A 174 -0.82 15.66 20.22
C SER A 174 0.23 16.58 19.58
N PRO A 175 -0.18 17.62 18.82
CA PRO A 175 0.71 18.72 18.44
C PRO A 175 1.53 19.27 19.63
N ASP A 176 0.98 19.16 20.85
CA ASP A 176 1.57 19.64 22.10
C ASP A 176 2.18 18.52 22.98
N GLY A 177 2.36 17.29 22.46
CA GLY A 177 2.97 16.18 23.20
C GLY A 177 2.08 15.47 24.23
N HIS A 178 0.83 15.89 24.42
CA HIS A 178 -0.16 15.16 25.23
C HIS A 178 -0.68 13.88 24.53
N ARG A 179 -0.89 12.82 25.31
CA ARG A 179 -1.43 11.53 24.83
C ARG A 179 -2.94 11.65 24.65
N PHE A 180 -3.47 11.18 23.51
CA PHE A 180 -4.91 11.17 23.24
C PHE A 180 -5.65 10.36 24.32
N ARG A 181 -6.53 11.01 25.06
CA ARG A 181 -7.34 10.40 26.11
C ARG A 181 -8.71 10.10 25.50
N HIS A 182 -9.24 8.89 25.71
CA HIS A 182 -10.58 8.53 25.25
C HIS A 182 -11.57 9.64 25.61
N PRO A 183 -12.46 10.07 24.69
CA PRO A 183 -13.63 10.83 25.11
C PRO A 183 -14.42 9.94 26.06
N GLN A 184 -14.41 10.29 27.34
CA GLN A 184 -15.33 9.70 28.30
C GLN A 184 -16.74 9.99 27.76
N PRO A 185 -17.66 9.01 27.77
CA PRO A 185 -19.05 9.34 27.53
C PRO A 185 -19.48 10.31 28.64
N GLU A 186 -19.60 11.59 28.29
CA GLU A 186 -20.19 12.58 29.17
C GLU A 186 -21.56 12.05 29.60
N PRO A 187 -21.86 11.93 30.90
CA PRO A 187 -23.19 11.54 31.33
C PRO A 187 -24.17 12.55 30.72
N PHE A 188 -25.12 12.03 29.95
CA PHE A 188 -26.14 12.83 29.28
C PHE A 188 -26.94 13.58 30.36
N CYS A 189 -26.53 14.80 30.69
CA CYS A 189 -27.26 15.66 31.60
C CYS A 189 -28.54 16.11 30.92
N ILE A 190 -29.61 15.34 31.12
CA ILE A 190 -30.97 15.80 30.87
C ILE A 190 -31.20 16.95 31.87
N ASN A 191 -31.09 18.18 31.40
CA ASN A 191 -31.53 19.34 32.18
C ASN A 191 -33.07 19.39 32.11
N PRO A 192 -33.81 19.13 33.21
CA PRO A 192 -35.26 19.04 33.18
C PRO A 192 -35.97 20.41 33.03
N SER A 193 -35.23 21.51 32.85
CA SER A 193 -35.78 22.88 32.86
C SER A 193 -35.82 23.58 31.49
N ARG A 194 -35.69 22.85 30.36
CA ARG A 194 -35.89 23.46 29.01
C ARG A 194 -36.76 22.58 28.11
N PRO A 195 -37.97 23.02 27.71
CA PRO A 195 -38.79 22.29 26.76
C PRO A 195 -38.16 22.31 25.36
N HIS A 196 -38.26 21.17 24.69
CA HIS A 196 -37.67 20.85 23.40
C HIS A 196 -38.00 21.90 22.33
N ARG A 197 -36.97 22.56 21.79
CA ARG A 197 -37.08 23.30 20.54
C ARG A 197 -36.58 22.39 19.41
N THR A 198 -37.51 21.80 18.69
CA THR A 198 -37.27 21.16 17.39
C THR A 198 -36.57 22.17 16.48
N THR A 199 -35.35 21.87 16.05
CA THR A 199 -34.71 22.60 14.95
C THR A 199 -34.33 21.66 13.82
N ARG A 200 -34.72 22.13 12.65
CA ARG A 200 -34.72 21.52 11.33
C ARG A 200 -33.41 20.84 10.96
N THR A 201 -33.57 19.78 10.18
CA THR A 201 -32.59 19.14 9.32
C THR A 201 -31.75 20.15 8.52
N HIS A 202 -30.43 19.97 8.55
CA HIS A 202 -29.51 20.50 7.55
C HIS A 202 -28.50 19.42 7.12
N ALA A 203 -28.23 19.42 5.81
CA ALA A 203 -27.39 18.51 5.03
C ALA A 203 -25.89 18.57 5.43
N PRO A 204 -25.05 17.63 4.95
CA PRO A 204 -23.75 17.32 5.53
C PRO A 204 -22.68 18.29 5.02
N GLY A 205 -21.89 18.87 5.93
CA GLY A 205 -20.72 19.67 5.55
C GLY A 205 -20.44 20.84 6.49
N ARG A 206 -20.18 20.57 7.78
CA ARG A 206 -19.37 21.41 8.68
C ARG A 206 -19.34 20.79 10.07
N TRP A 207 -18.18 20.33 10.51
CA TRP A 207 -17.92 20.09 11.93
C TRP A 207 -17.66 21.46 12.58
N ARG A 208 -18.59 21.96 13.39
CA ARG A 208 -18.31 23.03 14.35
C ARG A 208 -17.93 22.39 15.68
N ALA A 209 -16.77 22.75 16.22
CA ALA A 209 -16.38 22.43 17.59
C ALA A 209 -17.29 23.19 18.59
N PRO A 210 -17.56 22.64 19.79
CA PRO A 210 -18.28 23.37 20.83
C PRO A 210 -17.38 24.46 21.42
N CYS A 211 -18.00 25.59 21.72
CA CYS A 211 -17.40 26.77 22.33
C CYS A 211 -16.62 26.44 23.61
N CYS A 212 -15.30 26.62 23.57
CA CYS A 212 -14.50 27.03 24.72
C CYS A 212 -13.63 28.20 24.26
N GLY A 213 -13.74 29.31 24.98
CA GLY A 213 -13.17 30.60 24.60
C GLY A 213 -11.65 30.57 24.58
N LEU A 214 -11.09 30.74 23.39
CA LEU A 214 -9.72 31.21 23.15
C LEU A 214 -9.80 32.18 21.98
N SER A 215 -9.34 33.40 22.20
CA SER A 215 -9.31 34.47 21.19
C SER A 215 -8.43 34.07 20.02
N VAL A 216 -9.04 33.91 18.84
CA VAL A 216 -8.33 33.72 17.58
C VAL A 216 -7.60 35.02 17.24
N THR A 217 -6.28 35.04 17.43
CA THR A 217 -5.45 36.02 16.75
C THR A 217 -5.30 35.52 15.31
N THR A 218 -5.80 36.28 14.34
CA THR A 218 -5.76 35.95 12.92
C THR A 218 -4.32 35.73 12.45
N TRP A 219 -4.03 34.50 12.02
CA TRP A 219 -2.78 34.17 11.34
C TRP A 219 -2.87 34.64 9.89
N THR A 220 -2.10 35.66 9.52
CA THR A 220 -1.87 36.03 8.11
C THR A 220 -0.61 35.30 7.64
N ALA A 221 -0.73 34.53 6.56
CA ALA A 221 0.40 33.83 5.98
C ALA A 221 1.40 34.85 5.39
N PRO A 222 2.72 34.72 5.63
CA PRO A 222 3.69 35.53 4.91
C PRO A 222 3.79 35.04 3.46
N THR A 223 3.44 35.90 2.51
CA THR A 223 3.80 35.74 1.10
C THR A 223 5.29 36.00 0.94
N SER A 224 6.11 34.94 0.93
CA SER A 224 7.49 35.02 0.45
C SER A 224 7.56 34.48 -0.97
N SER A 225 7.41 35.39 -1.92
CA SER A 225 7.97 35.25 -3.27
C SER A 225 9.50 35.27 -3.15
N LEU A 226 10.17 34.19 -3.56
CA LEU A 226 11.61 34.22 -3.88
C LEU A 226 11.80 33.84 -5.36
N PRO A 227 12.69 34.55 -6.08
CA PRO A 227 12.81 34.45 -7.53
C PRO A 227 13.67 33.25 -7.93
N PHE A 228 13.24 32.51 -8.95
CA PHE A 228 14.10 31.54 -9.64
C PHE A 228 15.12 32.29 -10.52
N PRO A 229 16.42 31.98 -10.47
CA PRO A 229 17.37 32.50 -11.44
C PRO A 229 17.19 31.77 -12.78
N ALA A 230 17.01 32.56 -13.85
CA ALA A 230 16.99 32.06 -15.22
C ALA A 230 18.35 31.47 -15.58
N SER A 231 18.39 30.17 -15.81
CA SER A 231 19.54 29.48 -16.41
C SER A 231 19.28 29.41 -17.92
N SER A 232 20.01 30.20 -18.70
CA SER A 232 19.98 30.13 -20.16
C SER A 232 20.55 28.79 -20.62
N VAL A 233 19.69 27.88 -21.07
CA VAL A 233 20.09 26.67 -21.80
C VAL A 233 20.32 27.07 -23.25
N THR A 234 21.58 27.18 -23.65
CA THR A 234 21.97 27.32 -25.05
C THR A 234 21.77 25.97 -25.73
N VAL A 235 20.86 25.90 -26.69
CA VAL A 235 20.65 24.72 -27.55
C VAL A 235 21.77 24.67 -28.58
N PRO A 236 22.56 23.58 -28.71
CA PRO A 236 23.51 23.44 -29.81
C PRO A 236 22.75 23.21 -31.13
N HIS A 237 23.15 23.95 -32.16
CA HIS A 237 22.65 23.84 -33.54
C HIS A 237 22.95 22.45 -34.12
N GLU A 238 21.92 21.79 -34.65
CA GLU A 238 22.02 20.55 -35.41
C GLU A 238 22.50 20.86 -36.85
N PRO A 239 23.55 20.19 -37.37
CA PRO A 239 23.98 20.39 -38.75
C PRO A 239 23.04 19.67 -39.72
N SER A 240 22.62 20.40 -40.78
CA SER A 240 21.76 19.88 -41.84
C SER A 240 22.43 18.74 -42.63
N PRO A 241 21.67 17.74 -43.13
CA PRO A 241 22.22 16.62 -43.87
C PRO A 241 22.70 17.06 -45.27
N PRO A 242 23.79 16.47 -45.81
CA PRO A 242 24.26 16.77 -47.15
C PRO A 242 23.31 16.20 -48.22
N THR A 243 23.06 17.03 -49.24
CA THR A 243 22.44 16.68 -50.54
C THR A 243 23.29 15.73 -51.36
#